data_AF-A0A661DYU4-F1
#
_entry.id   AF-A0A661DYU4-F1
#
_cell.length_a   1.000
_cell.length_b   1.000
_cell.length_c   1.000
_cell.angle_alpha   90.00
_cell.angle_beta   90.00
_cell.angle_gamma   90.00
#
_symmetry.space_group_name_H-M   'P 1'
#
loop_
_entity.id
_entity.type
_entity.pdbx_description
1 polymer ?
#
loop_
_entity_poly.entity_id
_entity_poly.type
_entity_poly.pdbx_seq_one_letter_code
_entity_poly.pdbx_strand_id
1 'polypeptide(L)'
;SVLNDIINAFSHLELSGCILTKTDETNSLGGAISALIRHQLPLAYVCNGQQVPEDISLARPNTLVKQASELMDNEQLDPQTVSSYGGLAAYG
;
A
#
# COMPACT_ATOMS: atom_id res chain seq x y z
N SER A 1 11.17 -9.07 -3.31
CA SER A 1 9.87 -9.55 -2.79
C SER A 1 9.14 -10.19 -3.95
N VAL A 2 8.23 -11.14 -3.68
CA VAL A 2 7.46 -11.81 -4.75
C VAL A 2 6.77 -10.81 -5.68
N LEU A 3 6.26 -9.69 -5.15
CA LEU A 3 5.69 -8.61 -5.97
C LEU A 3 6.68 -7.99 -6.95
N ASN A 4 7.91 -7.68 -6.53
CA ASN A 4 8.93 -7.11 -7.44
C ASN A 4 9.28 -8.11 -8.55
N ASP A 5 9.37 -9.40 -8.23
CA ASP A 5 9.71 -10.45 -9.21
C ASP A 5 8.60 -10.59 -10.25
N ILE A 6 7.35 -10.54 -9.82
CA ILE A 6 6.19 -10.56 -10.72
C ILE A 6 6.16 -9.31 -11.61
N ILE A 7 6.28 -8.11 -11.04
CA ILE A 7 6.25 -6.86 -11.83
C ILE A 7 7.39 -6.87 -12.88
N ASN A 8 8.59 -7.33 -12.50
CA ASN A 8 9.70 -7.47 -13.43
C ASN A 8 9.42 -8.50 -14.54
N ALA A 9 8.82 -9.64 -14.22
CA ALA A 9 8.48 -10.66 -15.22
C ALA A 9 7.51 -10.11 -16.29
N PHE A 10 6.61 -9.20 -15.91
CA PHE A 10 5.65 -8.56 -16.81
C PHE A 10 6.13 -7.20 -17.37
N SER A 11 7.34 -6.75 -17.06
CA SER A 11 7.86 -5.43 -17.49
C SER A 11 8.01 -5.25 -19.00
N HIS A 12 8.00 -6.35 -19.77
CA HIS A 12 7.97 -6.33 -21.23
C HIS A 12 6.61 -5.92 -21.79
N LEU A 13 5.56 -5.91 -20.96
CA LEU A 13 4.24 -5.36 -21.27
C LEU A 13 4.22 -3.91 -20.81
N GLU A 14 3.72 -3.00 -21.65
CA GLU A 14 3.46 -1.61 -21.28
C GLU A 14 2.26 -1.54 -20.32
N LEU A 15 2.48 -1.85 -19.04
CA LEU A 15 1.44 -1.88 -18.03
C LEU A 15 0.88 -0.45 -17.80
N SER A 16 -0.39 -0.23 -18.16
CA SER A 16 -1.08 1.04 -17.90
C SER A 16 -1.31 1.32 -16.40
N GLY A 17 -1.26 0.28 -15.58
CA GLY A 17 -1.42 0.36 -14.13
C GLY A 17 -1.83 -0.97 -13.52
N CYS A 18 -2.17 -0.94 -12.24
CA CYS A 18 -2.58 -2.11 -11.49
C CYS A 18 -3.84 -1.84 -10.64
N ILE A 19 -4.41 -2.94 -10.17
CA ILE A 19 -5.50 -2.95 -9.19
C ILE A 19 -4.95 -3.66 -7.97
N LEU A 20 -5.04 -3.02 -6.80
CA LEU A 20 -4.64 -3.61 -5.53
C LEU A 20 -5.87 -4.14 -4.80
N THR A 21 -5.98 -5.45 -4.65
CA THR A 21 -7.15 -6.09 -4.04
C THR A 21 -6.86 -6.60 -2.63
N LYS A 22 -7.90 -6.96 -1.88
CA LYS A 22 -7.81 -7.62 -0.56
C LYS A 22 -7.03 -6.77 0.46
N THR A 23 -7.16 -5.45 0.38
CA THR A 23 -6.45 -4.53 1.30
C THR A 23 -6.99 -4.58 2.73
N ASP A 24 -8.18 -5.16 2.92
CA ASP A 24 -8.81 -5.48 4.21
C ASP A 24 -8.31 -6.80 4.81
N GLU A 25 -7.72 -7.69 4.02
CA GLU A 25 -7.20 -9.01 4.44
C GLU A 25 -5.69 -8.98 4.77
N THR A 26 -5.03 -7.82 4.75
CA THR A 26 -3.58 -7.69 4.97
C THR A 26 -3.23 -7.03 6.28
N ASN A 27 -2.14 -7.47 6.90
CA ASN A 27 -1.56 -6.83 8.09
C ASN A 27 -0.71 -5.61 7.74
N SER A 28 -0.31 -5.45 6.46
CA SER A 28 0.48 -4.30 6.02
C SER A 28 0.31 -4.02 4.53
N LEU A 29 0.27 -2.74 4.18
CA LEU A 29 0.31 -2.28 2.78
C LEU A 29 1.72 -1.89 2.33
N GLY A 30 2.70 -1.85 3.23
CA GLY A 30 4.03 -1.32 2.94
C GLY A 30 4.75 -2.05 1.82
N GLY A 31 4.64 -3.39 1.76
CA GLY A 31 5.24 -4.20 0.71
C GLY A 31 4.69 -3.89 -0.68
N ALA A 32 3.37 -3.72 -0.79
CA ALA A 32 2.72 -3.35 -2.04
C ALA A 32 3.06 -1.92 -2.46
N ILE A 33 2.92 -0.96 -1.55
CA ILE A 33 3.26 0.45 -1.80
C ILE A 33 4.72 0.60 -2.24
N SER A 34 5.65 -0.09 -1.56
CA SER A 34 7.06 -0.08 -1.92
C SER A 34 7.33 -0.61 -3.32
N ALA A 35 6.67 -1.70 -3.71
CA ALA A 35 6.78 -2.27 -5.06
C ALA A 35 6.25 -1.29 -6.13
N LEU A 36 5.07 -0.70 -5.90
CA LEU A 36 4.46 0.26 -6.82
C LEU A 36 5.35 1.49 -7.05
N ILE A 37 5.89 2.06 -5.96
CA ILE A 37 6.81 3.21 -6.04
C ILE A 37 8.09 2.81 -6.79
N ARG A 38 8.70 1.68 -6.44
CA ARG A 38 9.98 1.21 -7.03
C ARG A 38 9.89 0.95 -8.53
N HIS A 39 8.75 0.45 -8.99
CA HIS A 39 8.54 0.13 -10.41
C HIS A 39 7.78 1.23 -11.18
N GLN A 40 7.49 2.37 -10.53
CA GLN A 40 6.68 3.46 -11.09
C GLN A 40 5.36 2.95 -11.71
N LEU A 41 4.77 1.90 -11.13
CA LEU A 41 3.57 1.25 -11.65
C LEU A 41 2.33 2.01 -11.16
N PRO A 42 1.53 2.64 -12.05
CA PRO A 42 0.36 3.41 -11.63
C PRO A 42 -0.67 2.53 -10.92
N LEU A 43 -1.19 2.98 -9.79
CA LEU A 43 -2.30 2.31 -9.11
C LEU A 43 -3.63 2.95 -9.57
N ALA A 44 -4.48 2.16 -10.22
CA ALA A 44 -5.74 2.64 -10.79
C ALA A 44 -6.92 2.45 -9.83
N TYR A 45 -7.01 1.26 -9.23
CA TYR A 45 -8.12 0.89 -8.34
C TYR A 45 -7.62 0.14 -7.10
N VAL A 46 -8.43 0.21 -6.05
CA VAL A 46 -8.29 -0.59 -4.83
C VAL A 46 -9.58 -1.35 -4.60
N CYS A 47 -9.46 -2.63 -4.21
CA CYS A 47 -10.59 -3.42 -3.73
C CYS A 47 -10.37 -3.84 -2.27
N ASN A 48 -11.34 -3.52 -1.41
CA ASN A 48 -11.22 -3.62 0.04
C ASN A 48 -12.40 -4.38 0.70
N GLY A 49 -12.96 -5.37 0.01
CA GLY A 49 -14.05 -6.21 0.48
C GLY A 49 -14.57 -7.15 -0.62
N GLN A 50 -15.79 -7.67 -0.43
CA GLN A 50 -16.40 -8.71 -1.28
C GLN A 50 -17.65 -8.25 -2.05
N GLN A 51 -18.21 -7.07 -1.73
CA GLN A 51 -19.44 -6.55 -2.34
C GLN A 51 -19.18 -5.89 -3.70
N VAL A 52 -20.05 -6.18 -4.67
CA VAL A 52 -19.99 -5.66 -6.03
C VAL A 52 -21.24 -4.84 -6.31
N PRO A 53 -21.12 -3.56 -6.70
CA PRO A 53 -19.89 -2.81 -7.03
C PRO A 53 -19.25 -2.04 -5.85
N GLU A 54 -19.72 -2.23 -4.61
CA GLU A 54 -19.45 -1.31 -3.51
C GLU A 54 -17.99 -1.29 -3.04
N ASP A 55 -17.29 -2.43 -3.08
CA ASP A 55 -15.94 -2.57 -2.50
C ASP A 55 -14.80 -2.37 -3.52
N ILE A 56 -15.08 -1.74 -4.67
CA ILE A 56 -14.06 -1.28 -5.62
C ILE A 56 -14.08 0.24 -5.74
N SER A 57 -12.91 0.87 -5.64
CA SER A 57 -12.79 2.33 -5.71
C SER A 57 -11.56 2.79 -6.48
N LEU A 58 -11.63 4.00 -7.04
CA LEU A 58 -10.45 4.64 -7.62
C LEU A 58 -9.38 4.82 -6.56
N ALA A 59 -8.14 4.52 -6.91
CA ALA A 59 -7.02 4.69 -6.00
C ALA A 59 -6.82 6.17 -5.67
N ARG A 60 -6.84 6.49 -4.37
CA ARG A 60 -6.58 7.84 -3.85
C ARG A 60 -5.38 7.80 -2.90
N PRO A 61 -4.31 8.59 -3.15
CA PRO A 61 -3.11 8.57 -2.32
C PRO A 61 -3.40 8.76 -0.82
N ASN A 62 -4.24 9.74 -0.49
CA ASN A 62 -4.57 10.04 0.91
C ASN A 62 -5.28 8.88 1.61
N THR A 63 -6.17 8.17 0.91
CA THR A 63 -6.87 7.00 1.45
C THR A 63 -5.89 5.85 1.68
N LEU A 64 -4.99 5.59 0.72
CA LEU A 64 -4.02 4.50 0.83
C LEU A 64 -3.00 4.74 1.95
N VAL A 65 -2.54 5.98 2.12
CA VAL A 65 -1.63 6.36 3.22
C VAL A 65 -2.34 6.24 4.57
N LYS A 66 -3.60 6.67 4.67
CA LYS A 66 -4.41 6.52 5.89
C LYS A 66 -4.57 5.05 6.27
N GLN A 67 -4.94 4.19 5.31
CA GLN A 67 -5.07 2.74 5.55
C GLN A 67 -3.74 2.11 5.99
N ALA A 68 -2.62 2.52 5.37
CA ALA A 68 -1.30 2.03 5.75
C ALA A 68 -0.92 2.46 7.17
N SER A 69 -1.25 3.69 7.57
CA SER A 69 -1.04 4.19 8.94
C SER A 69 -1.92 3.46 9.96
N GLU A 70 -3.19 3.23 9.65
CA GLU A 70 -4.11 2.50 10.53
C GLU A 70 -3.65 1.06 10.77
N LEU A 71 -3.08 0.39 9.76
CA LEU A 71 -2.48 -0.94 9.92
C LEU A 71 -1.20 -0.89 10.78
N MET A 72 -0.42 0.18 10.70
CA MET A 72 0.77 0.38 11.56
C MET A 72 0.39 0.62 13.02
N ASP A 73 -0.64 1.42 13.30
CA ASP A 73 -1.08 1.72 14.67
C ASP A 73 -1.68 0.49 15.39
N ASN A 74 -2.23 -0.46 14.62
CA ASN A 74 -2.71 -1.73 15.14
C ASN A 74 -1.58 -2.70 15.53
N GLU A 75 -0.35 -2.45 15.07
CA GLU A 75 0.84 -3.11 15.57
C GLU A 75 1.47 -2.24 16.68
N GLN A 76 1.85 -2.84 17.83
CA GLN A 76 2.64 -2.11 18.82
C GLN A 76 4.01 -1.77 18.21
N LEU A 77 4.12 -0.59 17.60
CA LEU A 77 5.37 -0.09 17.05
C LEU A 77 6.35 0.11 18.20
N ASP A 78 7.54 -0.48 18.07
CA ASP A 78 8.60 -0.20 19.03
C ASP A 78 8.97 1.29 18.97
N PRO A 79 9.40 1.90 20.10
CA PRO A 79 9.76 3.31 20.15
C PRO A 79 10.89 3.72 19.17
N GLN A 80 11.70 2.75 18.72
CA GLN A 80 12.81 3.01 17.81
C GLN A 80 12.33 3.21 16.36
N THR A 81 11.32 2.45 15.94
CA THR A 81 10.71 2.52 14.60
C THR A 81 9.97 3.83 14.41
N VAL A 82 9.21 4.28 15.42
CA VAL A 82 8.47 5.56 15.38
C VAL A 82 9.42 6.76 15.21
N SER A 83 10.58 6.73 15.88
CA SER A 83 11.57 7.81 15.78
C SER A 83 12.16 7.96 14.37
N SER A 84 12.25 6.87 13.62
CA SER A 84 12.80 6.86 12.25
C SER A 84 11.85 7.43 11.19
N TYR A 85 10.53 7.34 11.40
CA TYR A 85 9.51 7.83 10.45
C TYR A 85 8.90 9.18 10.85
N GLY A 86 8.88 9.53 12.14
CA GLY A 86 8.14 10.68 12.68
C GLY A 86 8.96 11.94 13.01
N GLY A 87 10.29 11.92 12.77
CA GLY A 87 11.20 13.07 12.90
C GLY A 87 10.85 14.13 13.95
N LEU A 88 11.30 13.97 15.20
CA LEU A 88 11.37 14.95 16.32
C LEU A 88 10.14 15.84 16.66
N ALA A 89 9.07 15.89 15.88
CA ALA A 89 8.00 16.89 16.03
C ALA A 89 6.73 16.36 16.72
N ALA A 90 6.67 15.09 17.10
CA ALA A 90 5.46 14.46 17.63
C ALA A 90 5.40 14.32 19.17
N TYR A 91 6.40 14.83 19.91
CA TYR A 91 6.37 14.90 21.37
C TYR A 91 6.39 16.37 21.81
N GLY A 92 5.24 17.04 21.68
CA GLY A 92 4.95 18.36 22.24
C GLY A 92 3.62 18.31 22.96
#